data_AF-A0A0W0V9V4-F1
#
_entry.id   AF-A0A0W0V9V4-F1
#
_cell.length_a   1.000
_cell.length_b   1.000
_cell.length_c   1.000
_cell.angle_alpha   90.00
_cell.angle_beta   90.00
_cell.angle_gamma   90.00
#
_symmetry.space_group_name_H-M   'P 1'
#
loop_
_entity.id
_entity.type
_entity.pdbx_description
1 polymer ?
#
loop_
_entity_poly.entity_id
_entity_poly.type
_entity_poly.pdbx_seq_one_letter_code
_entity_poly.pdbx_strand_id
1 'polypeptide(L)'
;MSTLELLTIREINRNGMGICLRPKARLVLTATLIDEIRRIQNRVVEEYFKNPWEGNFYLIWYLDNGVNSFSKDGFDYHFIRRAFKAHREKDVENYIEKIFDILFLNYVGLALPLINCSIVNKTTAGIFREFFLLNKICFLFNKTMSQGEIRSFTVNTEFKNLIFNERIYQSNSFFYFDALRLGRMRKAIQSVKPESLSRQQIECIENEFNQTKKEFLIKVYQYVLDATTKHVSCHEQQSYF
;
A
#
# COMPACT_ATOMS: atom_id res chain seq x y z
N MET A 1 20.68 10.25 -13.75
CA MET A 1 19.69 11.28 -13.35
C MET A 1 18.63 10.61 -12.50
N SER A 2 18.62 10.84 -11.18
CA SER A 2 17.64 10.23 -10.27
C SER A 2 16.28 10.90 -10.43
N THR A 3 15.39 10.26 -11.17
CA THR A 3 14.00 10.68 -11.32
C THR A 3 13.22 10.37 -10.05
N LEU A 4 13.24 11.28 -9.08
CA LEU A 4 12.40 11.19 -7.87
C LEU A 4 10.92 10.98 -8.24
N GLU A 5 10.34 9.88 -7.76
CA GLU A 5 8.93 9.49 -7.94
C GLU A 5 8.08 9.83 -6.70
N LEU A 6 8.74 10.08 -5.58
CA LEU A 6 8.13 10.61 -4.37
C LEU A 6 8.26 12.14 -4.34
N LEU A 7 7.14 12.84 -4.25
CA LEU A 7 7.09 14.26 -4.50
C LEU A 7 6.35 14.98 -3.37
N THR A 8 7.11 15.29 -2.31
CA THR A 8 6.79 16.21 -1.21
C THR A 8 6.68 15.50 0.14
N ILE A 9 7.72 15.70 0.95
CA ILE A 9 7.67 15.63 2.40
C ILE A 9 7.16 17.00 2.85
N ARG A 10 5.91 17.08 3.33
CA ARG A 10 5.41 18.28 3.99
C ARG A 10 5.37 18.00 5.48
N GLU A 11 6.16 18.72 6.24
CA GLU A 11 6.00 18.73 7.69
C GLU A 11 4.59 19.25 8.02
N ILE A 12 3.81 18.45 8.78
CA ILE A 12 2.45 18.79 9.20
C ILE A 12 2.54 19.23 10.66
N ASN A 13 2.88 20.51 10.89
CA ASN A 13 3.18 21.05 12.23
C ASN A 13 4.30 20.26 12.93
N ARG A 14 4.48 20.45 14.25
CA ARG A 14 5.54 19.76 15.03
C ARG A 14 5.35 18.24 15.20
N ASN A 15 4.20 17.66 14.84
CA ASN A 15 3.82 16.29 15.22
C ASN A 15 3.42 15.42 14.01
N GLY A 16 3.89 15.70 12.81
CA GLY A 16 3.62 14.80 11.69
C GLY A 16 4.30 15.13 10.38
N MET A 17 4.21 14.17 9.46
CA MET A 17 4.79 14.24 8.14
C MET A 17 3.78 13.73 7.11
N GLY A 18 3.51 14.54 6.08
CA GLY A 18 2.75 14.15 4.91
C GLY A 18 3.69 13.77 3.77
N ILE A 19 3.44 12.62 3.14
CA ILE A 19 4.20 12.11 2.00
C ILE A 19 3.30 11.94 0.76
N CYS A 20 3.60 12.68 -0.32
CA CYS A 20 2.92 12.47 -1.60
C CYS A 20 3.63 11.39 -2.41
N LEU A 21 2.87 10.43 -2.90
CA LEU A 21 3.28 9.55 -3.98
C LEU A 21 2.85 10.17 -5.30
N ARG A 22 3.82 10.59 -6.13
CA ARG A 22 3.60 11.15 -7.47
C ARG A 22 4.46 10.43 -8.52
N PRO A 23 4.14 9.17 -8.82
CA PRO A 23 4.88 8.41 -9.82
C PRO A 23 4.84 9.14 -11.18
N LYS A 24 6.02 9.29 -11.80
CA LYS A 24 6.20 10.04 -13.05
C LYS A 24 5.89 9.21 -14.30
N ALA A 25 6.19 7.91 -14.26
CA ALA A 25 5.77 6.99 -15.31
C ALA A 25 4.28 6.67 -15.15
N ARG A 26 3.67 6.03 -16.17
CA ARG A 26 2.42 5.27 -15.98
C ARG A 26 2.71 4.07 -15.07
N LEU A 27 2.85 4.42 -13.80
CA LEU A 27 2.42 3.73 -12.60
C LEU A 27 2.79 2.27 -12.50
N VAL A 28 3.86 2.05 -11.75
CA VAL A 28 4.15 0.87 -10.95
C VAL A 28 4.60 1.44 -9.61
N LEU A 29 4.36 0.77 -8.49
CA LEU A 29 5.34 0.85 -7.41
C LEU A 29 6.63 0.30 -8.01
N THR A 30 7.42 1.14 -8.65
CA THR A 30 8.65 0.66 -9.26
C THR A 30 9.56 0.19 -8.12
N ALA A 31 10.52 -0.68 -8.42
CA ALA A 31 11.58 -0.98 -7.47
C ALA A 31 12.22 0.33 -6.93
N THR A 32 12.29 1.38 -7.75
CA THR A 32 12.76 2.71 -7.36
C THR A 32 11.84 3.40 -6.35
N LEU A 33 10.52 3.43 -6.56
CA LEU A 33 9.58 4.04 -5.62
C LEU A 33 9.59 3.31 -4.27
N ILE A 34 9.68 1.99 -4.29
CA ILE A 34 9.84 1.16 -3.09
C ILE A 34 11.09 1.58 -2.32
N ASP A 35 12.23 1.69 -3.01
CA ASP A 35 13.48 2.11 -2.37
C ASP A 35 13.39 3.54 -1.80
N GLU A 36 12.67 4.45 -2.47
CA GLU A 36 12.41 5.81 -1.97
C GLU A 36 11.53 5.80 -0.72
N ILE A 37 10.45 5.01 -0.71
CA ILE A 37 9.58 4.83 0.46
C ILE A 37 10.39 4.29 1.64
N ARG A 38 11.21 3.26 1.42
CA ARG A 38 12.03 2.64 2.47
C ARG A 38 13.04 3.63 3.05
N ARG A 39 13.68 4.45 2.22
CA ARG A 39 14.58 5.52 2.68
C ARG A 39 13.88 6.52 3.59
N ILE A 40 12.63 6.88 3.29
CA ILE A 40 11.86 7.79 4.15
C ILE A 40 11.48 7.12 5.46
N GLN A 41 11.02 5.87 5.43
CA GLN A 41 10.74 5.12 6.67
C GLN A 41 11.99 5.05 7.57
N ASN A 42 13.17 4.77 6.99
CA ASN A 42 14.43 4.78 7.74
C ASN A 42 14.73 6.15 8.33
N ARG A 43 14.56 7.22 7.54
CA ARG A 43 14.76 8.58 8.03
C ARG A 43 13.84 8.94 9.19
N VAL A 44 12.58 8.54 9.15
CA VAL A 44 11.62 8.73 10.26
C VAL A 44 12.12 8.04 11.53
N VAL A 45 12.62 6.82 11.40
CA VAL A 45 13.17 6.05 12.51
C VAL A 45 14.43 6.72 13.08
N GLU A 46 15.35 7.15 12.21
CA GLU A 46 16.56 7.87 12.63
C GLU A 46 16.25 9.19 13.33
N GLU A 47 15.28 9.96 12.83
CA GLU A 47 14.84 11.21 13.45
C GLU A 47 14.24 10.96 14.84
N TYR A 48 13.43 9.91 15.01
CA TYR A 48 12.89 9.52 16.31
C TYR A 48 13.99 9.14 17.31
N PHE A 49 14.96 8.32 16.92
CA PHE A 49 16.03 7.92 17.84
C PHE A 49 16.98 9.07 18.20
N LYS A 50 17.09 10.10 17.36
CA LYS A 50 17.84 11.33 17.68
C LYS A 50 17.07 12.24 18.63
N ASN A 51 15.74 12.36 18.43
CA ASN A 51 14.89 13.20 19.25
C ASN A 51 13.47 12.60 19.35
N PRO A 52 13.20 11.75 20.36
CA PRO A 52 11.91 11.10 20.52
C PRO A 52 10.77 12.11 20.65
N TRP A 53 9.66 11.86 19.95
CA TRP A 53 8.51 12.76 19.99
C TRP A 53 7.74 12.64 21.31
N GLU A 54 7.17 13.76 21.77
CA GLU A 54 6.18 13.76 22.84
C GLU A 54 4.78 13.48 22.25
N GLY A 55 4.18 12.36 22.64
CA GLY A 55 2.85 11.95 22.17
C GLY A 55 2.89 11.29 20.78
N ASN A 56 1.76 11.37 20.06
CA ASN A 56 1.61 10.68 18.78
C ASN A 56 2.20 11.50 17.62
N PHE A 57 3.02 10.84 16.80
CA PHE A 57 3.47 11.38 15.51
C PHE A 57 2.61 10.83 14.37
N TYR A 58 2.18 11.69 13.45
CA TYR A 58 1.33 11.28 12.33
C TYR A 58 2.13 11.13 11.04
N LEU A 59 2.10 9.95 10.44
CA LEU A 59 2.65 9.70 9.11
C LEU A 59 1.50 9.59 8.11
N ILE A 60 1.38 10.51 7.15
CA ILE A 60 0.23 10.59 6.25
C ILE A 60 0.66 10.37 4.80
N TRP A 61 0.31 9.23 4.23
CA TRP A 61 0.50 8.90 2.82
C TRP A 61 -0.65 9.42 1.98
N TYR A 62 -0.35 10.15 0.91
CA TYR A 62 -1.33 10.60 -0.08
C TYR A 62 -0.87 10.29 -1.50
N LEU A 63 -1.85 10.10 -2.38
CA LEU A 63 -1.62 9.80 -3.79
C LEU A 63 -1.99 11.01 -4.65
N ASP A 64 -1.09 11.41 -5.56
CA ASP A 64 -1.25 12.63 -6.34
C ASP A 64 -2.46 12.60 -7.31
N ASN A 65 -3.18 13.72 -7.37
CA ASN A 65 -4.38 13.87 -8.20
C ASN A 65 -4.06 13.96 -9.70
N GLY A 66 -2.82 14.29 -10.08
CA GLY A 66 -2.37 14.35 -11.47
C GLY A 66 -2.11 12.98 -12.10
N VAL A 67 -2.14 11.92 -11.29
CA VAL A 67 -1.96 10.53 -11.76
C VAL A 67 -3.16 10.07 -12.60
N ASN A 68 -3.05 10.17 -13.92
CA ASN A 68 -4.15 9.82 -14.83
C ASN A 68 -4.17 8.31 -15.12
N SER A 69 -5.19 7.64 -14.58
CA SER A 69 -5.59 6.23 -14.79
C SER A 69 -4.76 5.14 -14.09
N PHE A 70 -5.46 4.33 -13.29
CA PHE A 70 -4.98 3.04 -12.78
C PHE A 70 -5.52 1.97 -13.73
N SER A 71 -4.69 1.02 -14.17
CA SER A 71 -5.22 -0.15 -14.88
C SER A 71 -6.16 -0.89 -13.93
N LYS A 72 -7.27 -1.45 -14.45
CA LYS A 72 -8.20 -2.24 -13.64
C LYS A 72 -7.53 -3.46 -13.02
N ASP A 73 -6.49 -3.98 -13.66
CA ASP A 73 -5.77 -5.19 -13.26
C ASP A 73 -4.67 -4.92 -12.21
N GLY A 74 -4.48 -3.65 -11.81
CA GLY A 74 -3.40 -3.24 -10.92
C GLY A 74 -2.06 -3.10 -11.66
N PHE A 75 -1.17 -2.28 -11.09
CA PHE A 75 0.08 -1.90 -11.77
C PHE A 75 1.16 -2.97 -11.77
N ASP A 76 1.17 -3.74 -10.69
CA ASP A 76 2.12 -4.82 -10.45
C ASP A 76 2.01 -5.87 -11.55
N TYR A 77 0.80 -6.06 -12.08
CA TYR A 77 0.49 -6.95 -13.17
C TYR A 77 1.37 -6.74 -14.42
N HIS A 78 1.46 -5.49 -14.90
CA HIS A 78 2.20 -5.19 -16.13
C HIS A 78 3.70 -5.34 -15.94
N PHE A 79 4.23 -4.93 -14.78
CA PHE A 79 5.62 -5.13 -14.42
C PHE A 79 5.97 -6.61 -14.35
N ILE A 80 5.20 -7.39 -13.58
CA ILE A 80 5.35 -8.83 -13.43
C ILE A 80 5.34 -9.50 -14.81
N ARG A 81 4.27 -9.30 -15.59
CA ARG A 81 4.14 -9.91 -16.92
C ARG A 81 5.31 -9.55 -17.85
N ARG A 82 5.78 -8.31 -17.83
CA ARG A 82 6.92 -7.87 -18.66
C ARG A 82 8.24 -8.50 -18.20
N ALA A 83 8.47 -8.60 -16.89
CA ALA A 83 9.67 -9.22 -16.34
C ALA A 83 9.74 -10.71 -16.71
N PHE A 84 8.64 -11.45 -16.56
CA PHE A 84 8.58 -12.85 -16.97
C PHE A 84 8.79 -13.04 -18.48
N LYS A 85 8.16 -12.19 -19.33
CA LYS A 85 8.43 -12.22 -20.79
C LYS A 85 9.89 -11.95 -21.17
N ALA A 86 10.64 -11.29 -20.29
CA ALA A 86 12.03 -10.93 -20.51
C ALA A 86 13.00 -11.85 -19.73
N HIS A 87 12.51 -12.94 -19.11
CA HIS A 87 13.30 -13.83 -18.25
C HIS A 87 14.01 -13.09 -17.11
N ARG A 88 13.28 -12.18 -16.46
CA ARG A 88 13.72 -11.38 -15.31
C ARG A 88 12.90 -11.66 -14.06
N GLU A 89 12.63 -12.93 -13.78
CA GLU A 89 11.83 -13.39 -12.64
C GLU A 89 12.42 -12.93 -11.31
N LYS A 90 13.75 -12.90 -11.21
CA LYS A 90 14.47 -12.38 -10.03
C LYS A 90 14.13 -10.92 -9.72
N ASP A 91 13.83 -10.10 -10.73
CA ASP A 91 13.39 -8.71 -10.51
C ASP A 91 12.01 -8.67 -9.85
N VAL A 92 11.14 -9.64 -10.17
CA VAL A 92 9.81 -9.79 -9.57
C VAL A 92 9.91 -10.30 -8.14
N GLU A 93 10.75 -11.29 -7.88
CA GLU A 93 10.99 -11.79 -6.53
C GLU A 93 11.52 -10.68 -5.61
N ASN A 94 12.53 -9.94 -6.08
CA ASN A 94 13.07 -8.80 -5.35
C ASN A 94 12.02 -7.69 -5.13
N TYR A 95 11.18 -7.44 -6.13
CA TYR A 95 10.07 -6.50 -6.00
C TYR A 95 9.09 -6.92 -4.90
N ILE A 96 8.67 -8.19 -4.91
CA ILE A 96 7.72 -8.75 -3.94
C ILE A 96 8.32 -8.76 -2.54
N GLU A 97 9.59 -9.10 -2.40
CA GLU A 97 10.29 -9.05 -1.11
C GLU A 97 10.23 -7.65 -0.51
N LYS A 98 10.63 -6.65 -1.28
CA LYS A 98 10.70 -5.27 -0.79
C LYS A 98 9.32 -4.66 -0.53
N ILE A 99 8.31 -4.96 -1.36
CA ILE A 99 6.98 -4.41 -1.11
C ILE A 99 6.38 -5.00 0.17
N PHE A 100 6.53 -6.30 0.41
CA PHE A 100 6.05 -6.92 1.65
C PHE A 100 6.75 -6.36 2.90
N ASP A 101 8.05 -6.03 2.84
CA ASP A 101 8.75 -5.32 3.92
C ASP A 101 8.08 -3.98 4.23
N ILE A 102 7.82 -3.17 3.20
CA ILE A 102 7.12 -1.88 3.35
C ILE A 102 5.72 -2.06 3.92
N LEU A 103 4.97 -3.07 3.44
CA LEU A 103 3.61 -3.36 3.93
C LEU A 103 3.61 -3.72 5.41
N PHE A 104 4.55 -4.57 5.83
CA PHE A 104 4.72 -4.96 7.23
C PHE A 104 5.04 -3.75 8.10
N LEU A 105 6.01 -2.95 7.68
CA LEU A 105 6.43 -1.73 8.37
C LEU A 105 5.32 -0.69 8.48
N ASN A 106 4.50 -0.55 7.44
CA ASN A 106 3.34 0.32 7.48
C ASN A 106 2.31 -0.15 8.51
N TYR A 107 2.09 -1.47 8.58
CA TYR A 107 1.13 -2.10 9.48
C TYR A 107 1.54 -1.99 10.95
N VAL A 108 2.81 -2.26 11.27
CA VAL A 108 3.32 -2.17 12.65
C VAL A 108 3.74 -0.75 13.05
N GLY A 109 3.53 0.24 12.19
CA GLY A 109 3.89 1.64 12.46
C GLY A 109 5.38 1.84 12.68
N LEU A 110 6.24 1.18 11.89
CA LEU A 110 7.71 1.19 12.03
C LEU A 110 8.21 0.74 13.42
N ALA A 111 7.36 0.08 14.23
CA ALA A 111 7.60 -0.20 15.65
C ALA A 111 7.86 1.08 16.50
N LEU A 112 7.28 2.20 16.09
CA LEU A 112 7.36 3.49 16.77
C LEU A 112 5.98 3.94 17.28
N PRO A 113 5.91 4.89 18.23
CA PRO A 113 4.65 5.52 18.65
C PRO A 113 4.12 6.50 17.59
N LEU A 114 3.90 6.00 16.37
CA LEU A 114 3.34 6.75 15.26
C LEU A 114 1.98 6.20 14.83
N ILE A 115 1.16 7.09 14.28
CA ILE A 115 -0.10 6.74 13.64
C ILE A 115 0.10 6.86 12.14
N ASN A 116 0.14 5.71 11.48
CA ASN A 116 0.24 5.64 10.04
C ASN A 116 -1.14 5.81 9.41
N CYS A 117 -1.25 6.72 8.46
CA CYS A 117 -2.50 7.15 7.86
C CYS A 117 -2.39 7.21 6.34
N SER A 118 -3.43 6.79 5.63
CA SER A 118 -3.53 6.95 4.18
C SER A 118 -4.74 7.81 3.80
N ILE A 119 -4.57 8.63 2.77
CA ILE A 119 -5.64 9.39 2.12
C ILE A 119 -5.57 9.12 0.62
N VAL A 120 -6.52 8.33 0.13
CA VAL A 120 -6.56 7.88 -1.26
C VAL A 120 -7.81 8.44 -1.92
N ASN A 121 -7.61 9.27 -2.94
CA ASN A 121 -8.70 9.94 -3.62
C ASN A 121 -9.09 9.32 -4.98
N LYS A 122 -8.58 8.12 -5.24
CA LYS A 122 -8.77 7.36 -6.47
C LYS A 122 -8.81 5.88 -6.16
N THR A 123 -9.38 5.10 -7.07
CA THR A 123 -9.37 3.65 -6.97
C THR A 123 -7.95 3.12 -7.16
N THR A 124 -7.50 2.28 -6.23
CA THR A 124 -6.24 1.53 -6.29
C THR A 124 -6.53 0.04 -6.39
N ALA A 125 -5.68 -0.71 -7.08
CA ALA A 125 -5.80 -2.15 -7.27
C ALA A 125 -4.42 -2.84 -7.13
N GLY A 126 -4.40 -4.17 -7.10
CA GLY A 126 -3.17 -4.96 -6.93
C GLY A 126 -2.56 -4.83 -5.53
N ILE A 127 -1.27 -5.16 -5.41
CA ILE A 127 -0.55 -5.07 -4.13
C ILE A 127 -0.37 -3.61 -3.70
N PHE A 128 -0.38 -2.67 -4.65
CA PHE A 128 -0.35 -1.25 -4.31
C PHE A 128 -1.57 -0.78 -3.51
N ARG A 129 -2.75 -1.41 -3.66
CA ARG A 129 -3.90 -1.12 -2.80
C ARG A 129 -3.58 -1.42 -1.34
N GLU A 130 -2.88 -2.54 -1.08
CA GLU A 130 -2.53 -2.97 0.27
C GLU A 130 -1.59 -1.98 0.97
N PHE A 131 -0.73 -1.30 0.22
CA PHE A 131 0.11 -0.21 0.75
C PHE A 131 -0.72 0.86 1.47
N PHE A 132 -1.92 1.16 0.97
CA PHE A 132 -2.82 2.13 1.58
C PHE A 132 -3.71 1.51 2.65
N LEU A 133 -4.22 0.28 2.44
CA LEU A 133 -5.16 -0.37 3.36
C LEU A 133 -4.53 -0.91 4.66
N LEU A 134 -3.22 -1.12 4.67
CA LEU A 134 -2.50 -1.59 5.86
C LEU A 134 -2.04 -0.48 6.80
N ASN A 135 -2.44 0.77 6.54
CA ASN A 135 -2.22 1.86 7.50
C ASN A 135 -3.27 1.80 8.61
N LYS A 136 -2.90 2.22 9.82
CA LYS A 136 -3.80 2.22 11.00
C LYS A 136 -5.10 2.98 10.74
N ILE A 137 -5.04 4.04 9.93
CA ILE A 137 -6.19 4.84 9.53
C ILE A 137 -6.18 5.00 8.01
N CYS A 138 -7.29 4.68 7.36
CA CYS A 138 -7.41 4.73 5.90
C CYS A 138 -8.61 5.57 5.49
N PHE A 139 -8.37 6.67 4.78
CA PHE A 139 -9.42 7.47 4.14
C PHE A 139 -9.47 7.15 2.66
N LEU A 140 -10.60 6.64 2.20
CA LEU A 140 -10.86 6.32 0.79
C LEU A 140 -11.92 7.26 0.24
N PHE A 141 -11.72 7.72 -0.98
CA PHE A 141 -12.68 8.61 -1.61
C PHE A 141 -13.84 7.84 -2.21
N ASN A 142 -15.05 8.35 -1.97
CA ASN A 142 -16.27 7.82 -2.53
C ASN A 142 -17.18 8.95 -3.01
N LYS A 143 -17.36 9.05 -4.34
CA LYS A 143 -18.19 10.08 -4.98
C LYS A 143 -19.69 9.91 -4.74
N THR A 144 -20.13 8.71 -4.34
CA THR A 144 -21.57 8.44 -4.16
C THR A 144 -22.08 8.86 -2.79
N MET A 145 -21.19 9.35 -1.91
CA MET A 145 -21.56 9.85 -0.60
C MET A 145 -22.19 11.25 -0.63
N SER A 146 -23.02 11.50 0.37
CA SER A 146 -23.56 12.83 0.67
C SER A 146 -22.42 13.83 0.92
N GLN A 147 -22.61 15.07 0.46
CA GLN A 147 -21.56 16.07 0.56
C GLN A 147 -21.12 16.35 2.00
N GLY A 148 -19.81 16.26 2.24
CA GLY A 148 -19.13 16.54 3.49
C GLY A 148 -19.11 15.39 4.51
N GLU A 149 -19.76 14.26 4.26
CA GLU A 149 -19.82 13.14 5.22
C GLU A 149 -18.50 12.36 5.30
N ILE A 150 -18.11 11.97 6.52
CA ILE A 150 -17.09 10.94 6.76
C ILE A 150 -17.78 9.77 7.42
N ARG A 151 -17.73 8.60 6.78
CA ARG A 151 -18.44 7.40 7.24
C ARG A 151 -17.47 6.23 7.40
N SER A 152 -17.54 5.54 8.53
CA SER A 152 -16.76 4.31 8.73
C SER A 152 -17.31 3.16 7.88
N PHE A 153 -16.45 2.24 7.49
CA PHE A 153 -16.85 1.02 6.79
C PHE A 153 -15.96 -0.16 7.17
N THR A 154 -16.44 -1.38 6.89
CA THR A 154 -15.66 -2.61 7.07
C THR A 154 -15.01 -2.99 5.75
N VAL A 155 -13.68 -3.04 5.74
CA VAL A 155 -12.87 -3.32 4.53
C VAL A 155 -13.29 -4.59 3.78
N ASN A 156 -13.64 -5.68 4.49
CA ASN A 156 -14.00 -6.97 3.88
C ASN A 156 -15.37 -6.95 3.20
N THR A 157 -16.26 -6.05 3.62
CA THR A 157 -17.55 -5.85 2.94
C THR A 157 -17.41 -5.07 1.64
N GLU A 158 -16.34 -4.28 1.54
CA GLU A 158 -16.11 -3.40 0.40
C GLU A 158 -15.20 -4.03 -0.66
N PHE A 159 -14.08 -4.59 -0.23
CA PHE A 159 -13.06 -5.09 -1.12
C PHE A 159 -13.11 -6.60 -1.24
N LYS A 160 -13.26 -7.08 -2.48
CA LYS A 160 -13.03 -8.49 -2.82
C LYS A 160 -11.55 -8.71 -3.09
N ASN A 161 -11.10 -9.94 -2.87
CA ASN A 161 -9.74 -10.40 -3.16
C ASN A 161 -8.66 -9.57 -2.45
N LEU A 162 -8.78 -9.43 -1.14
CA LEU A 162 -7.71 -8.90 -0.29
C LEU A 162 -6.53 -9.89 -0.26
N ILE A 163 -5.31 -9.37 -0.12
CA ILE A 163 -4.10 -10.20 -0.10
C ILE A 163 -3.94 -10.92 1.24
N PHE A 164 -4.23 -10.22 2.34
CA PHE A 164 -4.08 -10.75 3.69
C PHE A 164 -5.41 -11.30 4.22
N ASN A 165 -5.34 -12.03 5.33
CA ASN A 165 -6.54 -12.47 6.04
C ASN A 165 -7.29 -11.26 6.62
N GLU A 166 -8.61 -11.40 6.76
CA GLU A 166 -9.49 -10.37 7.31
C GLU A 166 -8.98 -9.80 8.64
N ARG A 167 -8.39 -10.65 9.52
CA ARG A 167 -7.87 -10.22 10.82
C ARG A 167 -6.83 -9.10 10.73
N ILE A 168 -6.00 -9.11 9.68
CA ILE A 168 -4.95 -8.10 9.48
C ILE A 168 -5.58 -6.73 9.27
N TYR A 169 -6.72 -6.66 8.58
CA TYR A 169 -7.37 -5.38 8.33
C TYR A 169 -8.29 -4.95 9.46
N GLN A 170 -8.84 -5.86 10.26
CA GLN A 170 -9.77 -5.53 11.36
C GLN A 170 -9.16 -4.61 12.43
N SER A 171 -7.83 -4.57 12.56
CA SER A 171 -7.13 -3.68 13.49
C SER A 171 -7.01 -2.24 12.96
N ASN A 172 -7.37 -1.99 11.71
CA ASN A 172 -7.31 -0.69 11.04
C ASN A 172 -8.69 -0.02 11.01
N SER A 173 -8.68 1.32 11.03
CA SER A 173 -9.90 2.14 10.92
C SER A 173 -10.06 2.65 9.50
N PHE A 174 -11.19 2.35 8.86
CA PHE A 174 -11.47 2.75 7.49
C PHE A 174 -12.62 3.74 7.41
N PHE A 175 -12.43 4.79 6.62
CA PHE A 175 -13.39 5.86 6.44
C PHE A 175 -13.53 6.22 4.97
N TYR A 176 -14.76 6.47 4.55
CA TYR A 176 -15.02 7.14 3.29
C TYR A 176 -15.06 8.66 3.43
N PHE A 177 -14.71 9.35 2.35
CA PHE A 177 -14.89 10.80 2.21
C PHE A 177 -15.26 11.21 0.78
N ASP A 178 -15.96 12.32 0.63
CA ASP A 178 -16.37 12.90 -0.65
C ASP A 178 -15.54 14.15 -1.06
N ALA A 179 -14.93 14.81 -0.08
CA ALA A 179 -14.08 15.98 -0.26
C ALA A 179 -13.06 16.05 0.87
N LEU A 180 -11.87 16.61 0.58
CA LEU A 180 -10.84 16.79 1.60
C LEU A 180 -11.30 17.83 2.63
N ARG A 181 -11.81 17.35 3.77
CA ARG A 181 -12.28 18.15 4.91
C ARG A 181 -11.37 17.90 6.11
N LEU A 182 -10.19 18.52 6.11
CA LEU A 182 -9.13 18.29 7.09
C LEU A 182 -9.62 18.35 8.55
N GLY A 183 -10.52 19.27 8.89
CA GLY A 183 -11.10 19.36 10.23
C GLY A 183 -11.89 18.12 10.66
N ARG A 184 -12.69 17.53 9.75
CA ARG A 184 -13.45 16.30 10.02
C ARG A 184 -12.54 15.08 10.04
N MET A 185 -11.60 15.00 9.10
CA MET A 185 -10.60 13.93 9.07
C MET A 185 -9.75 13.92 10.33
N ARG A 186 -9.36 15.11 10.84
CA ARG A 186 -8.66 15.23 12.12
C ARG A 186 -9.49 14.69 13.29
N LYS A 187 -10.79 15.00 13.35
CA LYS A 187 -11.68 14.44 14.40
C LYS A 187 -11.78 12.92 14.31
N ALA A 188 -11.91 12.37 13.11
CA ALA A 188 -11.90 10.92 12.89
C ALA A 188 -10.56 10.30 13.35
N ILE A 189 -9.44 10.91 13.00
CA ILE A 189 -8.10 10.47 13.44
C ILE A 189 -7.99 10.49 14.97
N GLN A 190 -8.43 11.58 15.61
CA GLN A 190 -8.38 11.73 17.08
C GLN A 190 -9.28 10.73 17.82
N SER A 191 -10.28 10.16 17.16
CA SER A 191 -11.15 9.13 17.74
C SER A 191 -10.50 7.75 17.79
N VAL A 192 -9.45 7.52 16.99
CA VAL A 192 -8.71 6.27 16.93
C VAL A 192 -7.64 6.28 18.02
N LYS A 193 -7.71 5.33 18.95
CA LYS A 193 -6.67 5.16 19.97
C LYS A 193 -5.44 4.50 19.33
N PRO A 194 -4.22 5.03 19.57
CA PRO A 194 -3.01 4.32 19.24
C PRO A 194 -2.95 3.04 20.08
N GLU A 195 -2.58 1.94 19.44
CA GLU A 195 -2.37 0.66 20.12
C GLU A 195 -0.91 0.28 19.94
N SER A 196 -0.21 0.08 21.05
CA SER A 196 1.17 -0.41 21.03
C SER A 196 1.15 -1.93 20.84
N LEU A 197 1.84 -2.40 19.81
CA LEU A 197 2.07 -3.83 19.63
C LEU A 197 3.23 -4.27 20.53
N SER A 198 3.01 -5.34 21.30
CA SER A 198 4.08 -6.05 21.98
C SER A 198 5.01 -6.75 20.99
N ARG A 199 6.24 -7.06 21.42
CA ARG A 199 7.20 -7.80 20.61
C ARG A 199 6.64 -9.14 20.08
N GLN A 200 5.94 -9.89 20.93
CA GLN A 200 5.32 -11.16 20.54
C GLN A 200 4.25 -10.96 19.46
N GLN A 201 3.45 -9.88 19.55
CA GLN A 201 2.48 -9.55 18.50
C GLN A 201 3.18 -9.21 17.19
N ILE A 202 4.25 -8.42 17.23
CA ILE A 202 5.05 -8.07 16.03
C ILE A 202 5.61 -9.34 15.38
N GLU A 203 6.21 -10.25 16.15
CA GLU A 203 6.74 -11.52 15.64
C GLU A 203 5.65 -12.41 15.02
N CYS A 204 4.47 -12.49 15.64
CA CYS A 204 3.32 -13.22 15.09
C CYS A 204 2.82 -12.62 13.76
N ILE A 205 2.77 -11.29 13.68
CA ILE A 205 2.38 -10.56 12.47
C ILE A 205 3.42 -10.78 11.38
N GLU A 206 4.70 -10.68 11.69
CA GLU A 206 5.79 -10.89 10.75
C GLU A 206 5.75 -12.30 10.13
N ASN A 207 5.46 -13.32 10.94
CA ASN A 207 5.27 -14.69 10.46
C ASN A 207 4.09 -14.80 9.48
N GLU A 208 2.97 -14.15 9.75
CA GLU A 208 1.82 -14.12 8.83
C GLU A 208 2.19 -13.41 7.52
N PHE A 209 2.85 -12.25 7.59
CA PHE A 209 3.30 -11.52 6.40
C PHE A 209 4.27 -12.36 5.56
N ASN A 210 5.22 -13.05 6.19
CA ASN A 210 6.15 -13.94 5.52
C ASN A 210 5.46 -15.14 4.87
N GLN A 211 4.42 -15.69 5.50
CA GLN A 211 3.62 -16.76 4.92
C GLN A 211 2.82 -16.26 3.72
N THR A 212 2.10 -15.14 3.86
CA THR A 212 1.34 -14.51 2.76
C THR A 212 2.25 -14.13 1.59
N LYS A 213 3.48 -13.66 1.86
CA LYS A 213 4.49 -13.37 0.83
C LYS A 213 4.83 -14.59 -0.01
N LYS A 214 5.10 -15.73 0.63
CA LYS A 214 5.40 -16.99 -0.06
C LYS A 214 4.22 -17.46 -0.92
N GLU A 215 3.00 -17.40 -0.37
CA GLU A 215 1.79 -17.76 -1.11
C GLU A 215 1.52 -16.83 -2.29
N PHE A 216 1.76 -15.52 -2.10
CA PHE A 216 1.63 -14.53 -3.16
C PHE A 216 2.63 -14.79 -4.30
N LEU A 217 3.89 -15.09 -3.99
CA LEU A 217 4.89 -15.48 -4.98
C LEU A 217 4.44 -16.70 -5.80
N ILE A 218 3.97 -17.76 -5.13
CA ILE A 218 3.46 -18.96 -5.80
C ILE A 218 2.31 -18.60 -6.75
N LYS A 219 1.34 -17.80 -6.30
CA LYS A 219 0.22 -17.32 -7.13
C LYS A 219 0.69 -16.53 -8.34
N VAL A 220 1.71 -15.68 -8.18
CA VAL A 220 2.31 -14.91 -9.29
C VAL A 220 2.91 -15.86 -10.34
N TYR A 221 3.68 -16.85 -9.92
CA TYR A 221 4.25 -17.85 -10.83
C TYR A 221 3.16 -18.66 -11.54
N GLN A 222 2.15 -19.16 -10.82
CA GLN A 222 1.02 -19.90 -11.39
C GLN A 222 0.26 -19.06 -12.42
N TYR A 223 -0.05 -17.81 -12.08
CA TYR A 223 -0.77 -16.91 -12.98
C TYR A 223 -0.04 -16.70 -14.30
N VAL A 224 1.29 -16.54 -14.26
CA VAL A 224 2.10 -16.36 -15.47
C VAL A 224 2.17 -17.65 -16.30
N LEU A 225 2.30 -18.81 -15.65
CA LEU A 225 2.26 -20.11 -16.32
C LEU A 225 0.92 -20.28 -17.06
N ASP A 226 -0.21 -20.05 -16.39
CA ASP A 226 -1.54 -20.16 -16.98
C ASP A 226 -1.77 -19.19 -18.14
N ALA A 227 -1.27 -17.95 -18.03
CA ALA A 227 -1.33 -16.96 -19.09
C ALA A 227 -0.47 -17.34 -20.31
N THR A 228 0.61 -18.10 -20.09
CA THR A 228 1.46 -18.62 -21.16
C THR A 228 0.78 -19.80 -21.85
N THR A 229 0.22 -20.73 -21.10
CA THR A 229 -0.54 -21.89 -21.62
C THR A 229 -1.78 -21.47 -22.40
N LYS A 230 -2.52 -20.45 -21.94
CA LYS A 230 -3.67 -19.90 -22.68
C LYS A 230 -3.28 -19.17 -23.97
N HIS A 231 -2.08 -18.60 -24.03
CA HIS A 231 -1.56 -18.00 -25.27
C HIS A 231 -1.08 -19.06 -26.27
N VAL A 232 -0.58 -20.21 -25.80
CA VAL A 232 -0.28 -21.38 -26.65
C VAL A 232 -1.58 -21.96 -27.21
N SER A 233 -2.64 -22.10 -26.41
CA SER A 233 -3.93 -22.61 -26.88
C SER A 233 -4.68 -21.70 -27.87
N CYS A 234 -4.35 -20.40 -27.95
CA CYS A 234 -4.89 -19.50 -28.98
C CYS A 234 -4.06 -19.47 -30.28
N HIS A 235 -2.82 -19.98 -30.26
CA HIS A 235 -2.01 -20.18 -31.47
C HIS A 235 -2.06 -21.63 -31.98
N GLU A 236 -2.53 -22.58 -31.18
CA GLU A 236 -2.72 -23.99 -31.57
C GLU A 236 -4.16 -24.36 -31.96
N GLN A 237 -5.06 -23.38 -32.11
CA GLN A 237 -6.31 -23.57 -32.86
C GLN A 237 -6.18 -23.03 -34.29
N GLN A 238 -5.13 -23.46 -34.98
CA GLN A 238 -5.32 -24.00 -36.32
C GLN A 238 -4.88 -25.44 -36.28
N SER A 239 -5.86 -26.32 -36.51
CA SER A 239 -5.74 -27.75 -36.81
C SER A 239 -6.05 -28.70 -35.65
N TYR A 240 -7.21 -29.33 -35.81
CA TYR A 240 -7.63 -30.65 -35.34
C TYR A 240 -8.33 -30.76 -33.96
N PHE A 241 -9.66 -30.85 -34.11
CA PHE A 241 -10.68 -31.51 -33.29
C PHE A 241 -10.98 -30.94 -31.89
#